data_AF-A0A2R6BRC3-F1
#
_entry.id   AF-A0A2R6BRC3-F1
#
_cell.length_a   1.000
_cell.length_b   1.000
_cell.length_c   1.000
_cell.angle_alpha   90.00
_cell.angle_beta   90.00
_cell.angle_gamma   90.00
#
_symmetry.space_group_name_H-M   'P 1'
#
loop_
_entity.id
_entity.type
_entity.pdbx_description
1 polymer ?
#
loop_
_entity_poly.entity_id
_entity_poly.type
_entity_poly.pdbx_seq_one_letter_code
_entity_poly.pdbx_strand_id
1 'polypeptide(L)'
;MGALAILSLGRESLKEQLTEALGSLKTFNTKVDMAINKMEERAKNLLEQAAACYAKGDKTKATMLASEIALIRNLSQKLTKSSLALEVVQLRIETVITSGDIVTTLQPAIEAIKSVKDDIGSLIPGADEQLGKLNDALGDVLANSFHMDVKSIDSLLKTSSADEVLAEVMSIVANEQSTQLPTPPANTAENPMQEST
;
A
#
# COMPACT_ATOMS: atom_id res chain seq x y z
N MET A 1 -43.70 -8.48 -11.17
CA MET A 1 -42.52 -9.30 -10.84
C MET A 1 -41.24 -8.91 -11.60
N GLY A 2 -41.27 -8.08 -12.66
CA GLY A 2 -40.09 -7.85 -13.52
C GLY A 2 -39.01 -6.86 -13.03
N ALA A 3 -39.37 -5.77 -12.32
CA ALA A 3 -38.40 -4.71 -12.00
C ALA A 3 -37.43 -5.06 -10.85
N LEU A 4 -37.88 -5.83 -9.83
CA LEU A 4 -37.01 -6.26 -8.73
C LEU A 4 -35.98 -7.31 -9.14
N ALA A 5 -36.31 -8.18 -10.11
CA ALA A 5 -35.40 -9.20 -10.62
C ALA A 5 -34.26 -8.59 -11.45
N ILE A 6 -34.55 -7.58 -12.28
CA ILE A 6 -33.54 -6.90 -13.11
C ILE A 6 -32.52 -6.15 -12.25
N LEU A 7 -32.97 -5.49 -11.17
CA LEU A 7 -32.09 -4.79 -10.22
C LEU A 7 -31.25 -5.74 -9.33
N SER A 8 -31.69 -6.99 -9.17
CA SER A 8 -30.93 -8.04 -8.48
C SER A 8 -29.88 -8.67 -9.38
N LEU A 9 -30.21 -8.92 -10.65
CA LEU A 9 -29.30 -9.50 -11.64
C LEU A 9 -28.11 -8.57 -11.96
N GLY A 10 -28.36 -7.26 -12.03
CA GLY A 10 -27.29 -6.27 -12.21
C GLY A 10 -26.31 -6.24 -11.03
N ARG A 11 -26.78 -6.38 -9.79
CA ARG A 11 -25.92 -6.40 -8.60
C ARG A 11 -25.06 -7.65 -8.52
N GLU A 12 -25.62 -8.81 -8.91
CA GLU A 12 -24.89 -10.07 -8.95
C GLU A 12 -23.74 -10.00 -9.97
N SER A 13 -23.99 -9.42 -11.15
CA SER A 13 -22.96 -9.19 -12.16
C SER A 13 -21.84 -8.23 -11.70
N LEU A 14 -22.16 -7.14 -10.98
CA LEU A 14 -21.14 -6.24 -10.45
C LEU A 14 -20.26 -6.90 -9.39
N LYS A 15 -20.87 -7.74 -8.53
CA LYS A 15 -20.13 -8.51 -7.53
C LYS A 15 -19.17 -9.51 -8.17
N GLU A 16 -19.60 -10.18 -9.24
CA GLU A 16 -18.74 -11.08 -10.02
C GLU A 16 -17.55 -10.33 -10.64
N GLN A 17 -17.80 -9.19 -11.29
CA GLN A 17 -16.74 -8.35 -11.88
C GLN A 17 -15.72 -7.88 -10.82
N LEU A 18 -16.20 -7.43 -9.65
CA LEU A 18 -15.32 -7.04 -8.54
C LEU A 18 -14.52 -8.21 -7.98
N THR A 19 -15.12 -9.40 -7.92
CA THR A 19 -14.43 -10.62 -7.45
C THR A 19 -13.33 -11.05 -8.43
N GLU A 20 -13.59 -10.96 -9.74
CA GLU A 20 -12.60 -11.21 -10.78
C GLU A 20 -11.46 -10.17 -10.74
N ALA A 21 -11.80 -8.89 -10.61
CA ALA A 21 -10.83 -7.81 -10.46
C ALA A 21 -9.94 -8.04 -9.22
N LEU A 22 -10.52 -8.44 -8.09
CA LEU A 22 -9.79 -8.77 -6.87
C LEU A 22 -8.81 -9.94 -7.07
N GLY A 23 -9.23 -11.00 -7.77
CA GLY A 23 -8.37 -12.15 -8.10
C GLY A 23 -7.21 -11.77 -9.02
N SER A 24 -7.49 -10.96 -10.05
CA SER A 24 -6.46 -10.42 -10.97
C SER A 24 -5.45 -9.54 -10.23
N LEU A 25 -5.94 -8.68 -9.34
CA LEU A 25 -5.11 -7.80 -8.51
C LEU A 25 -4.22 -8.58 -7.53
N LYS A 26 -4.76 -9.59 -6.83
CA LYS A 26 -3.97 -10.47 -5.96
C LYS A 26 -2.85 -11.17 -6.73
N THR A 27 -3.17 -11.69 -7.92
CA THR A 27 -2.18 -12.33 -8.81
C THR A 27 -1.11 -11.34 -9.25
N PHE A 28 -1.49 -10.10 -9.57
CA PHE A 28 -0.52 -9.06 -9.93
C PHE A 28 0.36 -8.68 -8.75
N ASN A 29 -0.18 -8.56 -7.54
CA ASN A 29 0.59 -8.21 -6.34
C ASN A 29 1.70 -9.25 -6.07
N THR A 30 1.41 -10.54 -6.24
CA THR A 30 2.44 -11.60 -6.17
C THR A 30 3.58 -11.38 -7.18
N LYS A 31 3.29 -10.84 -8.38
CA LYS A 31 4.34 -10.48 -9.35
C LYS A 31 5.18 -9.30 -8.89
N VAL A 32 4.57 -8.32 -8.23
CA VAL A 32 5.30 -7.20 -7.62
C VAL A 32 6.23 -7.71 -6.52
N ASP A 33 5.75 -8.59 -5.64
CA ASP A 33 6.56 -9.17 -4.56
C ASP A 33 7.74 -10.00 -5.09
N MET A 34 7.51 -10.78 -6.16
CA MET A 34 8.60 -11.48 -6.85
C MET A 34 9.64 -10.51 -7.43
N ALA A 35 9.21 -9.37 -7.99
CA ALA A 35 10.11 -8.36 -8.51
C ALA A 35 10.92 -7.69 -7.39
N ILE A 36 10.31 -7.41 -6.24
CA ILE A 36 10.98 -6.88 -5.04
C ILE A 36 12.10 -7.83 -4.61
N ASN A 37 11.77 -9.11 -4.38
CA ASN A 37 12.73 -10.13 -3.95
C ASN A 37 13.91 -10.25 -4.92
N LYS A 38 13.63 -10.23 -6.23
CA LYS A 38 14.67 -10.31 -7.27
C LYS A 38 15.60 -9.09 -7.26
N MET A 39 15.07 -7.90 -7.01
CA MET A 39 15.87 -6.67 -6.89
C MET A 39 16.76 -6.72 -5.65
N GLU A 40 16.23 -7.19 -4.52
CA GLU A 40 16.99 -7.32 -3.27
C GLU A 40 18.13 -8.34 -3.39
N GLU A 41 17.86 -9.50 -3.98
CA GLU A 41 18.88 -10.52 -4.23
C GLU A 41 19.99 -9.98 -5.16
N ARG A 42 19.61 -9.28 -6.24
CA ARG A 42 20.57 -8.63 -7.14
C ARG A 42 21.42 -7.61 -6.40
N ALA A 43 20.81 -6.78 -5.55
CA ALA A 43 21.54 -5.79 -4.76
C ALA A 43 22.55 -6.44 -3.81
N LYS A 44 22.17 -7.55 -3.16
CA LYS A 44 23.07 -8.34 -2.31
C LYS A 44 24.27 -8.89 -3.08
N ASN A 45 24.03 -9.51 -4.23
CA ASN A 45 25.10 -10.06 -5.08
C ASN A 45 26.07 -8.99 -5.58
N LEU A 46 25.56 -7.80 -5.93
CA LEU A 46 26.42 -6.67 -6.34
C LEU A 46 27.19 -6.10 -5.15
N LEU A 47 26.62 -6.10 -3.95
CA LEU A 47 27.30 -5.63 -2.74
C LEU A 47 28.51 -6.50 -2.41
N GLU A 48 28.35 -7.83 -2.48
CA GLU A 48 29.45 -8.78 -2.29
C GLU A 48 30.57 -8.56 -3.32
N GLN A 49 30.22 -8.35 -4.59
CA GLN A 49 31.18 -8.02 -5.65
C GLN A 49 31.88 -6.67 -5.43
N ALA A 50 31.14 -5.64 -5.00
CA ALA A 50 31.68 -4.33 -4.72
C ALA A 50 32.70 -4.39 -3.57
N ALA A 51 32.38 -5.11 -2.50
CA ALA A 51 33.29 -5.34 -1.38
C ALA A 51 34.58 -6.06 -1.82
N ALA A 52 34.47 -7.09 -2.67
CA ALA A 52 35.62 -7.81 -3.20
C ALA A 52 36.51 -6.92 -4.10
N CYS A 53 35.92 -6.07 -4.94
CA CYS A 53 36.67 -5.12 -5.76
C CYS A 53 37.39 -4.08 -4.91
N TYR A 54 36.69 -3.53 -3.90
CA TYR A 54 37.25 -2.56 -2.97
C TYR A 54 38.44 -3.14 -2.18
N ALA A 55 38.32 -4.36 -1.68
CA ALA A 55 39.39 -5.05 -0.95
C ALA A 55 40.65 -5.30 -1.82
N LYS A 56 40.47 -5.48 -3.13
CA LYS A 56 41.57 -5.65 -4.11
C LYS A 56 42.17 -4.31 -4.58
N GLY A 57 41.68 -3.17 -4.07
CA GLY A 57 42.14 -1.84 -4.46
C GLY A 57 41.49 -1.28 -5.74
N ASP A 58 40.58 -2.01 -6.37
CA ASP A 58 39.83 -1.53 -7.54
C ASP A 58 38.64 -0.65 -7.10
N LYS A 59 38.98 0.55 -6.63
CA LYS A 59 38.02 1.53 -6.13
C LYS A 59 37.05 1.99 -7.22
N THR A 60 37.53 2.16 -8.45
CA THR A 60 36.71 2.60 -9.58
C THR A 60 35.56 1.63 -9.84
N LYS A 61 35.85 0.33 -9.92
CA LYS A 61 34.81 -0.69 -10.12
C LYS A 61 33.87 -0.80 -8.91
N ALA A 62 34.40 -0.71 -7.70
CA ALA A 62 33.59 -0.70 -6.49
C ALA A 62 32.59 0.47 -6.47
N THR A 63 33.01 1.67 -6.86
CA THR A 63 32.15 2.86 -6.93
C THR A 63 31.05 2.71 -8.00
N MET A 64 31.36 2.15 -9.16
CA MET A 64 30.35 1.85 -10.18
C MET A 64 29.29 0.86 -9.67
N LEU A 65 29.72 -0.23 -9.04
CA LEU A 65 28.81 -1.21 -8.45
C LEU A 65 27.95 -0.61 -7.33
N ALA A 66 28.54 0.25 -6.48
CA ALA A 66 27.79 0.96 -5.45
C ALA A 66 26.68 1.85 -6.02
N SER A 67 26.93 2.51 -7.16
CA SER A 67 25.94 3.34 -7.85
C SER A 67 24.77 2.50 -8.36
N GLU A 68 25.04 1.35 -8.98
CA GLU A 68 24.00 0.40 -9.42
C GLU A 68 23.17 -0.16 -8.25
N ILE A 69 23.82 -0.50 -7.12
CA ILE A 69 23.12 -0.95 -5.91
C ILE A 69 22.15 0.13 -5.41
N ALA A 70 22.56 1.40 -5.41
CA ALA A 70 21.69 2.50 -5.01
C ALA A 70 20.47 2.65 -5.92
N LEU A 71 20.65 2.51 -7.24
CA LEU A 71 19.54 2.49 -8.20
C LEU A 71 18.57 1.35 -7.92
N ILE A 72 19.08 0.13 -7.74
CA ILE A 72 18.25 -1.05 -7.46
C ILE A 72 17.45 -0.89 -6.16
N ARG A 73 18.06 -0.33 -5.11
CA ARG A 73 17.36 -0.06 -3.84
C ARG A 73 16.23 0.96 -4.02
N ASN A 74 16.45 2.01 -4.81
CA ASN A 74 15.41 2.99 -5.12
C ASN A 74 14.25 2.35 -5.91
N LEU A 75 14.56 1.48 -6.87
CA LEU A 75 13.54 0.76 -7.64
C LEU A 75 12.75 -0.23 -6.77
N SER A 76 13.45 -0.99 -5.91
CA SER A 76 12.83 -1.87 -4.90
C SER A 76 11.88 -1.09 -4.00
N GLN A 77 12.28 0.09 -3.50
CA GLN A 77 11.41 0.93 -2.68
C GLN A 77 10.15 1.40 -3.42
N LYS A 78 10.24 1.75 -4.70
CA LYS A 78 9.06 2.10 -5.53
C LYS A 78 8.11 0.92 -5.66
N LEU A 79 8.65 -0.29 -5.90
CA LEU A 79 7.87 -1.52 -5.97
C LEU A 79 7.18 -1.84 -4.63
N THR A 80 7.87 -1.68 -3.50
CA THR A 80 7.27 -1.89 -2.16
C THR A 80 6.10 -0.93 -1.89
N LYS A 81 6.28 0.37 -2.20
CA LYS A 81 5.18 1.35 -2.07
C LYS A 81 3.99 0.99 -2.95
N SER A 82 4.27 0.52 -4.15
CA SER A 82 3.23 0.06 -5.09
C SER A 82 2.50 -1.18 -4.59
N SER A 83 3.22 -2.17 -4.05
CA SER A 83 2.62 -3.37 -3.45
C SER A 83 1.64 -2.98 -2.33
N LEU A 84 2.06 -2.09 -1.43
CA LEU A 84 1.19 -1.59 -0.36
C LEU A 84 -0.05 -0.84 -0.91
N ALA A 85 0.13 0.01 -1.93
CA ALA A 85 -1.00 0.69 -2.54
C ALA A 85 -2.01 -0.29 -3.16
N LEU A 86 -1.52 -1.37 -3.80
CA LEU A 86 -2.37 -2.42 -4.36
C LEU A 86 -3.08 -3.24 -3.28
N GLU A 87 -2.44 -3.49 -2.13
CA GLU A 87 -3.10 -4.10 -0.96
C GLU A 87 -4.25 -3.23 -0.44
N VAL A 88 -4.03 -1.91 -0.35
CA VAL A 88 -5.11 -0.96 0.03
C VAL A 88 -6.26 -0.99 -0.98
N VAL A 89 -5.96 -1.10 -2.27
CA VAL A 89 -6.99 -1.26 -3.32
C VAL A 89 -7.77 -2.56 -3.13
N GLN A 90 -7.12 -3.67 -2.78
CA GLN A 90 -7.80 -4.94 -2.49
C GLN A 90 -8.81 -4.79 -1.34
N LEU A 91 -8.41 -4.15 -0.23
CA LEU A 91 -9.28 -3.89 0.93
C LEU A 91 -10.50 -3.04 0.56
N ARG A 92 -10.31 -2.06 -0.32
CA ARG A 92 -11.40 -1.22 -0.83
C ARG A 92 -12.37 -2.02 -1.68
N ILE A 93 -11.87 -2.86 -2.60
CA ILE A 93 -12.72 -3.75 -3.40
C ILE A 93 -13.51 -4.71 -2.50
N GLU A 94 -12.88 -5.30 -1.48
CA GLU A 94 -13.54 -6.16 -0.49
C GLU A 94 -14.62 -5.40 0.30
N THR A 95 -14.38 -4.13 0.63
CA THR A 95 -15.36 -3.24 1.25
C THR A 95 -16.54 -2.98 0.32
N VAL A 96 -16.33 -2.73 -0.97
CA VAL A 96 -17.43 -2.58 -1.94
C VAL A 96 -18.26 -3.86 -2.04
N ILE A 97 -17.62 -5.02 -2.10
CA ILE A 97 -18.31 -6.32 -2.17
C ILE A 97 -19.18 -6.59 -0.94
N THR A 98 -18.75 -6.14 0.25
CA THR A 98 -19.43 -6.42 1.53
C THR A 98 -20.46 -5.35 1.92
N SER A 99 -20.15 -4.07 1.71
CA SER A 99 -20.97 -2.92 2.15
C SER A 99 -21.77 -2.26 1.04
N GLY A 100 -21.40 -2.45 -0.23
CA GLY A 100 -22.12 -1.90 -1.38
C GLY A 100 -21.89 -0.40 -1.65
N ASP A 101 -21.03 0.28 -0.87
CA ASP A 101 -20.66 1.67 -1.14
C ASP A 101 -19.62 1.74 -2.27
N ILE A 102 -20.11 1.75 -3.51
CA ILE A 102 -19.27 1.68 -4.71
C ILE A 102 -18.58 3.01 -4.99
N VAL A 103 -19.32 4.11 -5.02
CA VAL A 103 -18.82 5.39 -5.57
C VAL A 103 -17.72 6.00 -4.69
N THR A 104 -17.90 6.03 -3.37
CA THR A 104 -16.90 6.63 -2.46
C THR A 104 -15.63 5.79 -2.34
N THR A 105 -15.78 4.47 -2.49
CA THR A 105 -14.72 3.52 -2.19
C THR A 105 -13.91 3.15 -3.43
N LEU A 106 -14.57 3.10 -4.60
CA LEU A 106 -13.93 2.63 -5.83
C LEU A 106 -13.17 3.72 -6.59
N GLN A 107 -13.63 4.97 -6.56
CA GLN A 107 -12.94 6.08 -7.24
C GLN A 107 -11.48 6.23 -6.76
N PRO A 108 -11.18 6.30 -5.45
CA PRO A 108 -9.78 6.43 -5.03
C PRO A 108 -9.01 5.11 -5.14
N ALA A 109 -9.66 3.96 -5.39
CA ALA A 109 -8.98 2.72 -5.76
C ALA A 109 -8.50 2.73 -7.22
N ILE A 110 -9.31 3.26 -8.15
CA ILE A 110 -8.96 3.45 -9.56
C ILE A 110 -7.77 4.41 -9.69
N GLU A 111 -7.79 5.53 -8.96
CA GLU A 111 -6.68 6.50 -8.94
C GLU A 111 -5.37 5.89 -8.44
N ALA A 112 -5.45 5.06 -7.39
CA ALA A 112 -4.28 4.35 -6.87
C ALA A 112 -3.71 3.37 -7.91
N ILE A 113 -4.55 2.60 -8.62
CA ILE A 113 -4.10 1.70 -9.71
C ILE A 113 -3.38 2.50 -10.81
N LYS A 114 -3.91 3.66 -11.19
CA LYS A 114 -3.28 4.52 -12.19
C LYS A 114 -1.91 5.04 -11.73
N SER A 115 -1.81 5.50 -10.48
CA SER A 115 -0.52 5.94 -9.91
C SER A 115 0.49 4.79 -9.87
N VAL A 116 0.07 3.60 -9.44
CA VAL A 116 0.92 2.42 -9.41
C VAL A 116 1.38 2.04 -10.82
N LYS A 117 0.48 2.09 -11.81
CA LYS A 117 0.82 1.86 -13.21
C LYS A 117 1.92 2.80 -13.68
N ASP A 118 1.82 4.08 -13.39
CA ASP A 118 2.82 5.08 -13.77
C ASP A 118 4.17 4.86 -13.05
N ASP A 119 4.14 4.39 -11.80
CA ASP A 119 5.35 4.16 -10.98
C ASP A 119 6.14 2.90 -11.38
N ILE A 120 5.44 1.80 -11.71
CA ILE A 120 6.06 0.47 -11.88
C ILE A 120 5.77 -0.19 -13.23
N GLY A 121 4.99 0.44 -14.10
CA GLY A 121 4.60 -0.09 -15.42
C GLY A 121 5.80 -0.50 -16.29
N SER A 122 6.86 0.31 -16.27
CA SER A 122 8.11 0.01 -17.00
C SER A 122 9.06 -0.94 -16.27
N LEU A 123 8.82 -1.22 -14.99
CA LEU A 123 9.71 -2.05 -14.14
C LEU A 123 9.32 -3.52 -14.17
N ILE A 124 8.03 -3.81 -14.36
CA ILE A 124 7.49 -5.18 -14.38
C ILE A 124 6.94 -5.47 -15.79
N PRO A 125 7.43 -6.53 -16.47
CA PRO A 125 6.91 -6.92 -17.77
C PRO A 125 5.39 -7.19 -17.73
N GLY A 126 4.65 -6.52 -18.62
CA GLY A 126 3.20 -6.66 -18.71
C GLY A 126 2.39 -5.94 -17.63
N ALA A 127 3.03 -5.17 -16.74
CA ALA A 127 2.33 -4.42 -15.70
C ALA A 127 1.41 -3.34 -16.27
N ASP A 128 1.86 -2.59 -17.27
CA ASP A 128 1.03 -1.56 -17.91
C ASP A 128 -0.28 -2.12 -18.45
N GLU A 129 -0.23 -3.27 -19.11
CA GLU A 129 -1.40 -3.94 -19.67
C GLU A 129 -2.31 -4.48 -18.56
N GLN A 130 -1.73 -5.17 -17.57
CA GLN A 130 -2.52 -5.81 -16.51
C GLN A 130 -3.21 -4.77 -15.61
N LEU A 131 -2.50 -3.72 -15.23
CA LEU A 131 -3.05 -2.61 -14.44
C LEU A 131 -4.04 -1.76 -15.25
N GLY A 132 -3.80 -1.60 -16.56
CA GLY A 132 -4.77 -0.97 -17.47
C GLY A 132 -6.09 -1.72 -17.50
N LYS A 133 -6.06 -3.03 -17.73
CA LYS A 133 -7.27 -3.88 -17.69
C LYS A 133 -8.00 -3.80 -16.36
N LEU A 134 -7.26 -3.76 -15.25
CA LEU A 134 -7.86 -3.64 -13.92
C LEU A 134 -8.53 -2.26 -13.74
N ASN A 135 -7.86 -1.20 -14.16
CA ASN A 135 -8.40 0.15 -14.13
C ASN A 135 -9.70 0.25 -14.94
N ASP A 136 -9.73 -0.33 -16.14
CA ASP A 136 -10.90 -0.35 -17.02
C ASP A 136 -12.05 -1.16 -16.38
N ALA A 137 -11.77 -2.35 -15.85
CA ALA A 137 -12.78 -3.19 -15.19
C ALA A 137 -13.43 -2.49 -13.99
N LEU A 138 -12.65 -1.81 -13.15
CA LEU A 138 -13.20 -1.04 -12.03
C LEU A 138 -13.94 0.22 -12.50
N GLY A 139 -13.48 0.85 -13.58
CA GLY A 139 -14.17 1.97 -14.23
C GLY A 139 -15.55 1.58 -14.76
N ASP A 140 -15.66 0.40 -15.37
CA ASP A 140 -16.93 -0.15 -15.85
C ASP A 140 -17.89 -0.43 -14.69
N VAL A 141 -17.40 -1.01 -13.58
CA VAL A 141 -18.20 -1.21 -12.37
C VAL A 141 -18.74 0.13 -11.83
N LEU A 142 -17.87 1.14 -11.73
CA LEU A 142 -18.25 2.47 -11.28
C LEU A 142 -19.31 3.10 -12.20
N ALA A 143 -19.10 3.06 -13.52
CA ALA A 143 -20.06 3.58 -14.50
C ALA A 143 -21.42 2.88 -14.40
N ASN A 144 -21.44 1.55 -14.30
CA ASN A 144 -22.67 0.76 -14.20
C ASN A 144 -23.41 0.99 -12.87
N SER A 145 -22.69 1.33 -11.79
CA SER A 145 -23.31 1.65 -10.49
C SER A 145 -24.16 2.93 -10.53
N PHE A 146 -23.75 3.95 -11.29
CA PHE A 146 -24.52 5.18 -11.45
C PHE A 146 -25.87 4.94 -12.15
N HIS A 147 -25.93 3.96 -13.04
CA HIS A 147 -27.18 3.59 -13.72
C HIS A 147 -28.16 2.85 -12.79
N MET A 148 -27.68 2.31 -11.67
CA MET A 148 -28.49 1.58 -10.69
C MET A 148 -29.02 2.47 -9.56
N ASP A 149 -28.41 3.65 -9.35
CA ASP A 149 -28.61 4.47 -8.16
C ASP A 149 -29.25 5.84 -8.47
N VAL A 150 -30.56 5.85 -8.75
CA VAL A 150 -31.36 7.09 -8.79
C VAL A 150 -31.85 7.50 -7.38
N LYS A 151 -31.37 6.88 -6.27
CA LYS A 151 -31.97 7.13 -4.93
C LYS A 151 -31.05 7.27 -3.71
N SER A 152 -29.72 7.19 -3.80
CA SER A 152 -28.86 7.20 -2.59
C SER A 152 -27.98 8.45 -2.38
N ILE A 153 -28.27 9.57 -3.07
CA ILE A 153 -27.48 10.81 -2.97
C ILE A 153 -27.48 11.42 -1.54
N ASP A 154 -28.46 11.13 -0.68
CA ASP A 154 -28.56 11.75 0.65
C ASP A 154 -27.74 11.06 1.77
N SER A 155 -27.13 9.90 1.49
CA SER A 155 -26.33 9.15 2.48
C SER A 155 -24.84 9.55 2.52
N LEU A 156 -24.40 10.39 1.58
CA LEU A 156 -22.98 10.61 1.25
C LEU A 156 -22.26 11.68 2.10
N LEU A 157 -22.95 12.33 3.04
CA LEU A 157 -22.39 13.48 3.77
C LEU A 157 -21.71 13.19 5.11
N LYS A 158 -21.44 11.92 5.46
CA LYS A 158 -20.62 11.62 6.64
C LYS A 158 -19.73 10.41 6.44
N THR A 159 -18.48 10.65 6.05
CA THR A 159 -17.38 9.72 6.31
C THR A 159 -16.27 10.48 7.03
N SER A 160 -15.98 10.04 8.26
CA SER A 160 -14.81 10.46 9.05
C SER A 160 -13.52 10.21 8.23
N SER A 161 -12.61 11.17 8.26
CA SER A 161 -11.42 11.18 7.41
C SER A 161 -10.47 10.06 7.82
N ALA A 162 -9.90 9.35 6.83
CA ALA A 162 -8.81 8.40 7.04
C ALA A 162 -7.64 8.98 7.86
N ASP A 163 -7.50 10.30 7.89
CA ASP A 163 -6.53 11.03 8.72
C ASP A 163 -6.77 10.85 10.22
N GLU A 164 -8.03 10.73 10.66
CA GLU A 164 -8.38 10.50 12.08
C GLU A 164 -7.97 9.10 12.51
N VAL A 165 -8.19 8.10 11.65
CA VAL A 165 -7.76 6.71 11.89
C VAL A 165 -6.24 6.60 11.87
N LEU A 166 -5.55 7.32 10.97
CA LEU A 166 -4.09 7.36 10.94
C LEU A 166 -3.53 7.96 12.23
N ALA A 167 -4.14 9.02 12.76
CA ALA A 167 -3.76 9.64 14.03
C ALA A 167 -3.97 8.68 15.22
N GLU A 168 -5.06 7.89 15.21
CA GLU A 168 -5.31 6.86 16.21
C GLU A 168 -4.23 5.77 16.18
N VAL A 169 -3.87 5.26 15.00
CA VAL A 169 -2.79 4.26 14.83
C VAL A 169 -1.45 4.81 15.33
N MET A 170 -1.11 6.07 14.99
CA MET A 170 0.11 6.71 15.47
C MET A 170 0.14 6.85 17.00
N SER A 171 -1.00 7.15 17.64
CA SER A 171 -1.10 7.25 19.10
C SER A 171 -0.90 5.90 19.79
N ILE A 172 -1.37 4.80 19.20
CA ILE A 172 -1.21 3.45 19.76
C ILE A 172 0.28 3.05 19.74
N VAL A 173 0.96 3.26 18.61
CA VAL A 173 2.40 2.97 18.45
C VAL A 173 3.26 3.82 19.40
N ALA A 174 2.93 5.11 19.57
CA ALA A 174 3.65 5.97 20.50
C ALA A 174 3.50 5.52 21.97
N ASN A 175 2.31 5.07 22.38
CA ASN A 175 2.06 4.58 23.73
C ASN A 175 2.80 3.27 24.04
N GLU A 176 2.99 2.38 23.05
CA GLU A 176 3.78 1.15 23.20
C GLU A 176 5.28 1.43 23.42
N GLN A 177 5.82 2.56 22.95
CA GLN A 177 7.22 2.93 23.16
C GLN A 177 7.47 3.54 24.55
N SER A 178 6.48 4.21 25.15
CA SER A 178 6.61 4.81 26.48
C SER A 178 6.54 3.82 27.66
N THR A 179 6.02 2.61 27.47
CA THR A 179 5.91 1.60 28.53
C THR A 179 7.18 0.73 28.69
N GLN A 180 8.17 0.89 27.82
CA GLN A 180 9.44 0.13 27.87
C GLN A 180 10.64 0.92 28.42
N LEU A 181 10.46 2.16 28.88
CA LEU A 181 11.56 2.92 29.50
C LEU A 181 11.76 2.46 30.96
N PRO A 182 12.93 1.89 31.34
CA PRO A 182 13.20 1.52 32.72
C PRO A 182 13.41 2.78 33.56
N THR A 183 12.83 2.79 34.77
CA THR A 183 13.02 3.90 35.72
C THR A 183 14.49 3.99 36.14
N PRO A 184 15.10 5.20 36.13
CA PRO A 184 16.45 5.38 36.63
C PRO A 184 16.50 5.10 38.14
N PRO A 185 17.58 4.48 38.66
CA PRO A 185 17.68 4.20 40.09
C PRO A 185 17.66 5.51 40.88
N ALA A 186 16.78 5.59 41.88
CA ALA A 186 16.71 6.70 42.81
C ALA A 186 17.98 6.74 43.67
N ASN A 187 18.99 7.47 43.22
CA ASN A 187 20.12 7.85 44.05
C ASN A 187 19.84 9.26 44.60
N THR A 188 19.19 9.33 45.76
CA THR A 188 19.28 10.56 46.58
C THR A 188 20.27 10.28 47.68
N ALA A 189 21.53 10.60 47.37
CA ALA A 189 22.58 10.76 48.34
C ALA A 189 22.20 11.85 49.35
N GLU A 190 22.59 11.59 50.59
CA GLU A 190 22.66 12.50 51.72
C GLU A 190 23.17 13.91 51.33
N ASN A 191 22.59 14.95 51.94
CA ASN A 191 23.42 16.02 52.49
C ASN A 191 22.75 16.64 53.72
N PRO A 192 23.51 16.99 54.77
CA PRO A 192 23.02 17.32 56.10
C PRO A 192 22.86 18.84 56.33
N MET A 193 22.19 19.16 57.45
CA MET A 193 22.16 20.45 58.16
C MET A 193 21.49 21.64 57.46
N GLN A 194 20.37 22.12 58.00
CA GLN A 194 20.22 23.54 58.38
C GLN A 194 19.34 23.69 59.65
N GLU A 195 19.83 24.57 60.51
CA GLU A 195 19.43 24.96 61.87
C GLU A 195 18.43 26.12 61.86
N SER A 196 17.67 26.27 62.97
CA SER A 196 16.88 27.43 63.49
C SER A 196 15.48 26.94 63.86
N THR A 197 14.95 27.04 65.09
CA THR A 197 15.16 27.96 66.22
C THR A 197 14.80 27.24 67.52
#